data_AF-A0A392RM74-F1
#
_entry.id   AF-A0A392RM74-F1
#
_cell.length_a   1.000
_cell.length_b   1.000
_cell.length_c   1.000
_cell.angle_alpha   90.00
_cell.angle_beta   90.00
_cell.angle_gamma   90.00
#
_symmetry.space_group_name_H-M   'P 1'
#
loop_
_entity.id
_entity.type
_entity.pdbx_description
1 polymer ?
#
loop_
_entity_poly.entity_id
_entity_poly.type
_entity_poly.pdbx_seq_one_letter_code
_entity_poly.pdbx_strand_id
1 'polypeptide(L)'
;VRDWLYKCDHFFSLDETPTTSMVRLASIHLDGLAFQWHLNYMRWKFDVYPSWQQYIADITARFGDAYEDPLSSLLQINHTGKIQDYIDQFELALTQATLIPEHSLSIFLAGLENNTQMHVRMFNPSSIT
;
A
#
# COMPACT_ATOMS: atom_id res chain seq x y z
N VAL A 1 -6.21 -2.05 -2.25
CA VAL A 1 -6.21 -3.47 -1.78
C VAL A 1 -5.07 -3.78 -0.81
N ARG A 2 -3.84 -3.31 -1.06
CA ARG A 2 -2.66 -3.59 -0.20
C ARG A 2 -2.88 -3.22 1.28
N ASP A 3 -3.36 -2.01 1.57
CA ASP A 3 -3.61 -1.58 2.96
C ASP A 3 -4.60 -2.47 3.69
N TRP A 4 -5.63 -2.95 2.98
CA TRP A 4 -6.62 -3.86 3.53
C TRP A 4 -6.01 -5.24 3.81
N LEU A 5 -5.21 -5.77 2.89
CA LEU A 5 -4.47 -7.01 3.09
C LEU A 5 -3.50 -6.93 4.27
N TYR A 6 -2.77 -5.82 4.40
CA TYR A 6 -1.88 -5.60 5.53
C TYR A 6 -2.63 -5.60 6.88
N LYS A 7 -3.79 -4.94 6.94
CA LYS A 7 -4.66 -4.97 8.12
C LYS A 7 -5.16 -6.38 8.43
N CYS A 8 -5.55 -7.14 7.41
CA CYS A 8 -5.96 -8.54 7.57
C CYS A 8 -4.81 -9.39 8.12
N ASP A 9 -3.61 -9.31 7.53
CA ASP A 9 -2.45 -10.08 7.96
C ASP A 9 -2.04 -9.71 9.40
N HIS A 10 -2.06 -8.42 9.75
CA HIS A 10 -1.80 -7.97 11.11
C HIS A 10 -2.84 -8.51 12.10
N PHE A 11 -4.13 -8.41 11.77
CA PHE A 11 -5.20 -8.94 12.60
C PHE A 11 -5.08 -10.46 12.78
N PHE A 12 -4.90 -11.22 11.70
CA PHE A 12 -4.77 -12.67 11.75
C PHE A 12 -3.54 -13.14 12.53
N SER A 13 -2.44 -12.38 12.45
CA SER A 13 -1.24 -12.67 13.23
C SER A 13 -1.44 -12.40 14.72
N LEU A 14 -2.24 -11.38 15.10
CA LEU A 14 -2.50 -11.05 16.49
C LEU A 14 -3.55 -11.96 17.13
N ASP A 15 -4.59 -12.32 16.38
CA ASP A 15 -5.71 -13.14 16.83
C ASP A 15 -5.44 -14.65 16.67
N GLU A 16 -4.28 -15.03 16.12
CA GLU A 16 -3.92 -16.41 15.77
C GLU A 16 -5.00 -17.10 14.92
N THR A 17 -5.59 -16.34 14.00
CA THR A 17 -6.76 -16.78 13.24
C THR A 17 -6.43 -18.03 12.41
N PRO A 18 -7.21 -19.12 12.50
CA PRO A 18 -7.01 -20.30 11.67
C PRO A 18 -7.17 -19.99 10.18
N THR A 19 -6.31 -20.57 9.33
CA THR A 19 -6.31 -20.35 7.86
C THR A 19 -7.66 -20.64 7.20
N THR A 20 -8.45 -21.56 7.75
CA THR A 20 -9.80 -21.90 7.28
C THR A 20 -10.84 -20.82 7.55
N SER A 21 -10.59 -19.93 8.50
CA SER A 21 -11.51 -18.87 8.91
C SER A 21 -11.15 -17.49 8.36
N MET A 22 -9.92 -17.30 7.87
CA MET A 22 -9.41 -16.02 7.37
C MET A 22 -10.30 -15.39 6.30
N VAL A 23 -10.70 -16.15 5.27
CA VAL A 23 -11.56 -15.62 4.17
C VAL A 23 -12.93 -15.20 4.70
N ARG A 24 -13.49 -15.97 5.63
CA ARG A 24 -14.80 -15.68 6.23
C ARG A 24 -14.74 -14.43 7.11
N LEU A 25 -13.67 -14.26 7.87
CA LEU A 25 -13.48 -13.07 8.70
C LEU A 25 -13.15 -11.84 7.85
N ALA A 26 -12.34 -11.99 6.80
CA ALA A 26 -12.07 -10.90 5.86
C ALA A 26 -13.34 -10.41 5.17
N SER A 27 -14.27 -11.31 4.82
CA SER A 27 -15.47 -10.94 4.08
C SER A 27 -16.49 -10.12 4.87
N ILE A 28 -16.48 -10.16 6.21
CA ILE A 28 -17.38 -9.33 7.04
C ILE A 28 -17.02 -7.84 6.99
N HIS A 29 -15.79 -7.53 6.60
CA HIS A 29 -15.27 -6.17 6.48
C HIS A 29 -15.24 -5.69 5.02
N LEU A 30 -15.86 -6.43 4.10
CA LEU A 30 -16.03 -5.99 2.72
C LEU A 30 -17.34 -5.20 2.59
N ASP A 31 -17.25 -4.09 1.87
CA ASP A 31 -18.39 -3.21 1.61
C ASP A 31 -18.55 -2.97 0.11
N GLY A 32 -19.76 -2.54 -0.27
CA GLY A 32 -20.08 -2.10 -1.63
C GLY A 32 -19.75 -3.13 -2.72
N LEU A 33 -18.96 -2.71 -3.71
CA LEU A 33 -18.57 -3.54 -4.85
C LEU A 33 -17.74 -4.76 -4.45
N ALA A 34 -16.91 -4.65 -3.41
CA ALA A 34 -16.08 -5.75 -2.94
C ALA A 34 -16.93 -6.85 -2.29
N PHE A 35 -17.97 -6.47 -1.54
CA PHE A 35 -18.92 -7.40 -0.97
C PHE A 35 -19.73 -8.13 -2.05
N GLN A 36 -20.23 -7.40 -3.05
CA GLN A 36 -20.94 -8.00 -4.20
C GLN A 36 -20.06 -8.97 -4.99
N TRP A 37 -18.78 -8.63 -5.18
CA TRP A 37 -17.81 -9.53 -5.79
C TRP A 37 -17.62 -10.80 -4.95
N HIS A 38 -17.46 -10.69 -3.63
CA HIS A 38 -17.32 -11.83 -2.74
C HIS A 38 -18.53 -12.78 -2.84
N LEU A 39 -19.76 -12.26 -2.82
CA LEU A 39 -20.98 -13.09 -2.97
C LEU A 39 -20.99 -13.88 -4.28
N ASN A 40 -20.66 -13.22 -5.40
CA ASN A 40 -20.56 -13.90 -6.70
C ASN A 40 -19.43 -14.92 -6.70
N TYR A 41 -18.28 -14.56 -6.14
CA TYR A 41 -17.10 -15.42 -6.05
C TYR A 41 -17.37 -16.70 -5.26
N MET A 42 -18.06 -16.62 -4.12
CA MET A 42 -18.50 -17.79 -3.34
C MET A 42 -19.49 -18.66 -4.10
N ARG A 43 -20.43 -18.05 -4.85
CA ARG A 43 -21.40 -18.77 -5.68
C ARG A 43 -20.74 -19.65 -6.74
N TRP A 44 -19.68 -19.15 -7.38
CA TRP A 44 -18.89 -19.93 -8.35
C TRP A 44 -18.08 -21.06 -7.70
N LYS A 45 -17.79 -20.95 -6.40
CA LYS A 45 -17.05 -21.94 -5.62
C LYS A 45 -17.96 -22.91 -4.86
N PHE A 46 -19.27 -22.90 -5.12
CA PHE A 46 -20.27 -23.72 -4.42
C PHE A 46 -20.23 -23.56 -2.89
N ASP A 47 -20.02 -22.33 -2.41
CA ASP A 47 -19.90 -21.98 -0.98
C ASP A 47 -18.73 -22.69 -0.26
N VAL A 48 -17.76 -23.21 -1.01
CA VAL A 48 -16.49 -23.72 -0.48
C VAL A 48 -15.50 -22.56 -0.38
N TYR A 49 -15.12 -22.21 0.84
CA TYR A 49 -14.12 -21.18 1.08
C TYR A 49 -12.76 -21.58 0.50
N PRO A 50 -12.13 -20.74 -0.35
CA PRO A 50 -10.80 -21.00 -0.86
C PRO A 50 -9.75 -20.84 0.26
N SER A 51 -8.50 -21.20 -0.04
CA SER A 51 -7.37 -20.79 0.79
C SER A 51 -7.23 -19.27 0.79
N TRP A 52 -6.68 -18.73 1.89
CA TRP A 52 -6.38 -17.29 2.00
C TRP A 52 -5.52 -16.79 0.83
N GLN A 53 -4.48 -17.56 0.45
CA GLN A 53 -3.60 -17.21 -0.68
C GLN A 53 -4.34 -17.11 -2.02
N GLN A 54 -5.26 -18.04 -2.31
CA GLN A 54 -6.06 -17.97 -3.53
C GLN A 54 -7.00 -16.76 -3.49
N TYR A 55 -7.58 -16.47 -2.33
CA TYR A 55 -8.44 -15.30 -2.14
C TYR A 55 -7.69 -13.98 -2.39
N ILE A 56 -6.45 -13.86 -1.88
CA ILE A 56 -5.57 -12.71 -2.14
C ILE A 56 -5.31 -12.54 -3.64
N ALA A 57 -4.97 -13.63 -4.35
CA ALA A 57 -4.71 -13.56 -5.78
C ALA A 57 -5.93 -13.06 -6.55
N ASP A 58 -7.12 -13.62 -6.27
CA ASP A 58 -8.34 -13.29 -6.98
C ASP A 58 -8.85 -11.87 -6.67
N ILE A 59 -8.78 -11.44 -5.40
CA ILE A 59 -9.20 -10.08 -5.01
C ILE A 59 -8.23 -9.02 -5.56
N THR A 60 -6.94 -9.33 -5.59
CA THR A 60 -5.91 -8.44 -6.16
C THR A 60 -6.04 -8.37 -7.68
N ALA A 61 -6.38 -9.47 -8.35
CA ALA A 61 -6.65 -9.44 -9.79
C ALA A 61 -7.88 -8.57 -10.15
N ARG A 62 -8.86 -8.47 -9.25
CA ARG A 62 -10.09 -7.69 -9.49
C ARG A 62 -9.99 -6.23 -9.07
N PHE A 63 -9.37 -5.96 -7.92
CA PHE A 63 -9.38 -4.65 -7.26
C PHE A 63 -7.97 -4.11 -7.00
N GLY A 64 -6.93 -4.89 -7.24
CA GLY A 64 -5.56 -4.40 -7.17
C GLY A 64 -5.30 -3.45 -8.32
N ASP A 65 -4.58 -2.38 -8.04
CA ASP A 65 -4.08 -1.50 -9.08
C ASP A 65 -3.14 -2.31 -9.97
N ALA A 66 -3.31 -2.18 -11.29
CA ALA A 66 -2.50 -2.87 -12.27
C ALA A 66 -1.09 -2.31 -12.22
N TYR A 67 -0.26 -2.81 -11.30
CA TYR A 67 1.16 -2.47 -11.15
C TYR A 67 1.46 -1.01 -11.52
N GLU A 68 0.96 -0.04 -10.74
CA GLU A 68 1.70 1.22 -10.69
C GLU A 68 3.08 0.85 -10.14
N ASP A 69 4.11 0.99 -10.98
CA ASP A 69 5.49 0.85 -10.59
C ASP A 69 5.71 1.79 -9.39
N PRO A 70 5.89 1.26 -8.16
CA PRO A 70 5.95 2.08 -6.96
C PRO A 70 7.08 3.12 -7.05
N LEU A 71 8.14 2.82 -7.82
CA LEU A 71 9.21 3.77 -8.12
C LEU A 71 8.73 4.90 -9.03
N SER A 72 7.90 4.60 -10.03
CA SER A 72 7.31 5.63 -10.89
C SER A 72 6.38 6.53 -10.10
N SER A 73 5.56 6.00 -9.19
CA SER A 73 4.68 6.82 -8.35
C SER A 73 5.50 7.72 -7.40
N LEU A 74 6.58 7.20 -6.81
CA LEU A 74 7.53 7.99 -6.02
C LEU A 74 8.20 9.13 -6.81
N LEU A 75 8.63 8.87 -8.05
CA LEU A 75 9.29 9.86 -8.91
C LEU A 75 8.35 10.97 -9.39
N GLN A 76 7.03 10.77 -9.30
CA GLN A 76 6.03 11.77 -9.68
C GLN A 76 5.65 12.70 -8.52
N ILE A 77 6.03 12.37 -7.27
CA ILE A 77 5.76 13.21 -6.11
C ILE A 77 6.66 14.45 -6.18
N ASN A 78 6.03 15.61 -6.31
CA ASN A 78 6.72 16.89 -6.32
C ASN A 78 6.16 17.78 -5.22
N HIS A 79 7.05 18.48 -4.52
CA HIS A 79 6.68 19.43 -3.48
C HIS A 79 5.92 20.60 -4.11
N THR A 80 4.61 20.62 -3.89
CA THR A 80 3.71 21.69 -4.33
C THR A 80 2.96 22.22 -3.10
N GLY A 81 3.38 23.37 -2.59
CA GLY A 81 2.74 24.00 -1.43
C GLY A 81 3.46 23.73 -0.10
N LYS A 82 2.84 22.95 0.80
CA LYS A 82 3.39 22.71 2.14
C LYS A 82 4.32 21.50 2.16
N ILE A 83 5.42 21.63 2.88
CA ILE A 83 6.40 20.54 3.02
C ILE A 83 5.83 19.32 3.73
N GLN A 84 4.91 19.49 4.67
CA GLN A 84 4.28 18.38 5.38
C GLN A 84 3.44 17.51 4.43
N ASP A 85 2.65 18.12 3.55
CA ASP A 85 1.83 17.39 2.59
C ASP A 85 2.70 16.58 1.62
N TYR A 86 3.91 17.08 1.30
CA TYR A 86 4.91 16.36 0.52
C TYR A 86 5.52 15.19 1.29
N ILE A 87 5.88 15.39 2.57
CA ILE A 87 6.40 14.33 3.44
C ILE A 87 5.37 13.20 3.57
N ASP A 88 4.12 13.53 3.88
CA ASP A 88 3.05 12.55 4.07
C ASP A 88 2.81 11.71 2.79
N GLN A 89 2.82 12.36 1.62
CA GLN A 89 2.71 11.67 0.33
C GLN A 89 3.93 10.77 0.05
N PHE A 90 5.12 11.25 0.37
CA PHE A 90 6.37 10.51 0.16
C PHE A 90 6.46 9.28 1.08
N GLU A 91 6.11 9.42 2.37
CA GLU A 91 6.04 8.31 3.32
C GLU A 91 5.01 7.26 2.90
N LEU A 92 3.83 7.69 2.46
CA LEU A 92 2.81 6.80 1.93
C LEU A 92 3.32 5.99 0.74
N ALA A 93 4.02 6.64 -0.20
CA ALA A 93 4.57 5.96 -1.37
C ALA A 93 5.75 5.03 -1.02
N LEU A 94 6.56 5.37 0.00
CA LEU A 94 7.59 4.48 0.53
C LEU A 94 7.02 3.19 1.13
N THR A 95 5.79 3.19 1.66
CA THR A 95 5.15 1.94 2.12
C THR A 95 4.95 0.92 0.98
N GLN A 96 4.95 1.39 -0.26
CA GLN A 96 4.71 0.59 -1.46
C GLN A 96 5.99 0.23 -2.22
N ALA A 97 7.12 0.89 -1.90
CA ALA A 97 8.39 0.73 -2.59
C ALA A 97 9.52 0.43 -1.60
N THR A 98 10.16 -0.74 -1.73
CA THR A 98 11.33 -1.07 -0.91
C THR A 98 12.57 -0.37 -1.49
N LEU A 99 12.97 0.75 -0.89
CA LEU A 99 14.19 1.50 -1.23
C LEU A 99 15.20 1.45 -0.08
N ILE A 100 16.48 1.42 -0.41
CA ILE A 100 17.52 1.66 0.61
C ILE A 100 17.51 3.15 1.01
N PRO A 101 17.84 3.49 2.27
CA PRO A 101 17.71 4.85 2.79
C PRO A 101 18.39 5.93 1.93
N GLU A 102 19.55 5.63 1.36
CA GLU A 102 20.32 6.53 0.50
C GLU A 102 19.56 6.91 -0.79
N HIS A 103 18.84 5.94 -1.38
CA HIS A 103 18.03 6.17 -2.57
C HIS A 103 16.75 6.94 -2.22
N SER A 104 16.11 6.62 -1.09
CA SER A 104 14.96 7.36 -0.59
C SER A 104 15.29 8.83 -0.38
N LEU A 105 16.44 9.14 0.24
CA LEU A 105 16.89 10.51 0.47
C LEU A 105 17.18 11.24 -0.85
N SER A 106 17.84 10.56 -1.79
CA SER A 106 18.16 11.15 -3.11
C SER A 106 16.90 11.52 -3.90
N ILE A 107 15.89 10.64 -3.89
CA ILE A 107 14.60 10.87 -4.56
C ILE A 107 13.82 11.97 -3.82
N PHE A 108 13.78 11.94 -2.49
CA PHE A 108 13.13 12.97 -1.68
C PHE A 108 13.69 14.36 -1.98
N LEU A 109 15.02 14.50 -2.04
CA LEU A 109 15.67 15.76 -2.38
C LEU A 109 15.42 16.18 -3.84
N ALA A 110 15.20 15.24 -4.76
CA ALA A 110 14.92 15.55 -6.16
C ALA A 110 13.50 16.11 -6.36
N GLY A 111 12.53 15.68 -5.56
CA GLY A 111 11.13 16.16 -5.62
C GLY A 111 10.88 17.47 -4.87
N LEU A 112 11.86 18.02 -4.13
CA LEU A 112 11.72 19.31 -3.46
C LEU A 112 11.71 20.49 -4.44
N GLU A 113 10.95 21.53 -4.11
CA GLU A 113 11.00 22.80 -4.82
C GLU A 113 12.43 23.38 -4.80
N ASN A 114 12.90 23.91 -5.94
CA ASN A 114 14.28 24.40 -6.13
C ASN A 114 14.81 25.29 -4.99
N ASN A 115 13.97 26.19 -4.45
CA ASN A 115 14.38 27.09 -3.37
C ASN A 115 14.65 26.31 -2.07
N THR A 116 13.72 25.43 -1.67
CA THR A 116 13.86 24.54 -0.51
C THR A 116 14.99 23.53 -0.70
N GLN A 117 15.12 22.98 -1.90
CA GLN A 117 16.17 22.02 -2.25
C GLN A 117 17.57 22.61 -2.05
N MET A 118 17.79 23.86 -2.48
CA MET A 118 19.07 24.55 -2.29
C MET A 118 19.40 24.74 -0.81
N HIS A 119 18.42 25.16 0.00
CA HIS A 119 18.61 25.32 1.45
C HIS A 119 18.89 23.99 2.14
N VAL A 120 18.11 22.95 1.86
CA VAL A 120 18.26 21.63 2.49
C VAL A 120 19.59 20.99 2.11
N ARG A 121 20.01 21.05 0.84
CA ARG A 121 21.33 20.53 0.41
C ARG A 121 22.49 21.22 1.11
N MET A 122 22.34 22.50 1.46
CA MET A 122 23.37 23.25 2.19
C MET A 122 23.63 22.70 3.60
N PHE A 123 22.63 22.04 4.20
CA PHE A 123 22.74 21.41 5.53
C PHE A 123 23.17 19.94 5.49
N ASN A 124 23.39 19.38 4.30
CA ASN A 124 23.87 18.01 4.09
C ASN A 124 23.14 16.95 4.94
N PRO A 125 21.81 16.78 4.77
CA PRO A 125 21.02 15.87 5.58
C PRO A 125 21.46 14.42 5.38
N SER A 126 21.44 13.65 6.46
CA SER A 126 21.76 12.21 6.47
C SER A 126 20.51 11.32 6.55
N SER A 127 19.33 11.91 6.76
CA SER A 127 18.04 11.21 6.86
C SER A 127 16.89 12.12 6.42
N ILE A 128 15.74 11.51 6.16
CA ILE A 128 14.46 12.18 5.84
C ILE A 128 13.69 12.56 7.13
N THR A 129 14.04 11.93 8.26
CA THR A 129 13.51 12.17 9.61
C THR A 129 14.41 13.05 10.47
#